data_AF-A0A661MYE5-F1
#
_entry.id   AF-A0A661MYE5-F1
#
_cell.length_a   1.000
_cell.length_b   1.000
_cell.length_c   1.000
_cell.angle_alpha   90.00
_cell.angle_beta   90.00
_cell.angle_gamma   90.00
#
_symmetry.space_group_name_H-M   'P 1'
#
loop_
_entity.id
_entity.type
_entity.pdbx_description
1 polymer ?
#
loop_
_entity_poly.entity_id
_entity_poly.type
_entity_poly.pdbx_seq_one_letter_code
_entity_poly.pdbx_strand_id
1 'polypeptide(L)' 'MIERILVAGGGTGGHLFPGIAVVEELRRRIEGLEVTFVGTARGIEARVLPEMGENLELLEVMPL' A
#
# COMPACT_ATOMS: atom_id res chain seq x y z
N MET A 1 -5.89 19.53 -6.26
CA MET A 1 -5.05 19.03 -5.15
C MET A 1 -5.11 17.51 -5.19
N ILE A 2 -4.02 16.81 -4.88
CA ILE A 2 -4.06 15.35 -4.76
C ILE A 2 -4.53 15.04 -3.35
N GLU A 3 -5.69 14.40 -3.22
CA GLU A 3 -6.31 14.10 -1.92
C GLU A 3 -6.32 12.60 -1.63
N ARG A 4 -6.26 11.77 -2.67
CA ARG A 4 -6.24 10.31 -2.59
C ARG A 4 -5.20 9.71 -3.50
N ILE A 5 -4.51 8.69 -3.00
CA ILE A 5 -3.67 7.83 -3.81
C ILE A 5 -3.96 6.36 -3.52
N LEU A 6 -3.79 5.57 -4.57
CA LEU A 6 -3.82 4.12 -4.51
C LEU A 6 -2.42 3.59 -4.82
N VAL A 7 -1.92 2.71 -3.97
CA VAL A 7 -0.61 2.11 -4.12
C VAL A 7 -0.78 0.62 -4.42
N ALA A 8 -0.55 0.27 -5.68
CA ALA A 8 -0.53 -1.11 -6.14
C ALA A 8 0.92 -1.58 -6.25
N GLY A 9 1.22 -2.71 -5.61
CA GLY A 9 2.57 -3.26 -5.55
C GLY A 9 2.76 -4.09 -4.29
N GLY A 10 3.62 -5.10 -4.35
CA GLY A 10 3.77 -6.05 -3.25
C GLY A 10 4.33 -7.38 -3.71
N GLY A 11 3.91 -8.46 -3.07
CA GLY A 11 4.43 -9.81 -3.27
C GLY A 11 5.64 -10.10 -2.38
N THR A 12 6.65 -9.21 -2.39
CA THR A 12 7.84 -9.30 -1.53
C THR A 12 8.22 -7.93 -0.95
N GLY A 13 9.18 -7.92 -0.01
CA GLY A 13 9.67 -6.70 0.64
C GLY A 13 10.33 -5.71 -0.31
N GLY A 14 10.91 -6.18 -1.42
CA GLY A 14 11.68 -5.35 -2.34
C GLY A 14 10.89 -4.20 -2.96
N HIS A 15 9.58 -4.37 -3.17
CA HIS A 15 8.71 -3.31 -3.69
C HIS A 15 7.85 -2.68 -2.60
N LEU A 16 7.44 -3.45 -1.58
CA LEU A 16 6.57 -2.96 -0.52
C LEU A 16 7.22 -1.84 0.28
N PHE A 17 8.43 -2.06 0.80
CA PHE A 17 9.07 -1.08 1.69
C PHE A 17 9.44 0.22 0.98
N PRO A 18 9.98 0.22 -0.26
CA PRO A 18 10.12 1.45 -1.02
C PRO A 18 8.80 2.18 -1.27
N GLY A 19 7.72 1.45 -1.56
CA GLY A 19 6.38 2.03 -1.71
C GLY A 19 5.90 2.73 -0.43
N ILE A 20 6.08 2.09 0.72
CA ILE A 20 5.78 2.66 2.04
C ILE A 20 6.59 3.95 2.27
N ALA A 21 7.90 3.93 1.98
CA ALA A 21 8.76 5.11 2.17
C ALA A 21 8.30 6.31 1.32
N VAL A 22 7.82 6.07 0.10
CA VAL A 22 7.23 7.11 -0.76
C VAL A 22 5.93 7.64 -0.15
N VAL A 23 5.04 6.75 0.32
CA VAL A 23 3.77 7.12 0.95
C VAL A 23 4.00 8.00 2.18
N GLU A 24 4.95 7.64 3.05
CA GLU A 24 5.28 8.43 4.23
C GLU A 24 5.76 9.83 3.87
N GLU A 25 6.58 9.96 2.83
CA GLU A 25 7.04 11.28 2.37
C GLU A 25 5.91 12.11 1.76
N LEU A 26 4.98 11.48 1.04
CA LEU A 26 3.81 12.18 0.49
C LEU A 26 2.89 12.69 1.60
N ARG A 27 2.65 11.89 2.64
CA ARG A 27 1.86 12.32 3.82
C ARG A 27 2.51 13.48 4.57
N ARG A 28 3.84 13.58 4.58
CA ARG A 28 4.55 14.74 5.15
C ARG A 28 4.35 16.03 4.34
N ARG A 29 4.15 15.92 3.02
CA ARG A 29 4.02 17.08 2.11
C ARG A 29 2.58 17.49 1.85
N ILE A 30 1.63 16.57 2.00
CA ILE A 30 0.24 16.75 1.61
C ILE A 30 -0.62 16.48 2.84
N GLU A 31 -1.09 17.56 3.46
CA GLU A 31 -2.02 17.49 4.58
C GLU A 31 -3.34 16.83 4.14
N GLY A 32 -3.83 15.88 4.94
CA GLY A 32 -5.06 15.17 4.67
C GLY A 32 -4.99 14.12 3.57
N LEU A 33 -3.79 13.74 3.09
CA LEU A 33 -3.65 12.70 2.07
C LEU A 33 -4.18 11.34 2.55
N GLU A 34 -5.22 10.85 1.89
CA GLU A 34 -5.73 9.50 2.08
C GLU A 34 -4.96 8.51 1.18
N VAL A 35 -4.64 7.34 1.73
CA VAL A 35 -3.83 6.32 1.06
C VAL A 35 -4.50 4.97 1.22
N THR A 36 -4.68 4.26 0.11
CA THR A 36 -5.10 2.86 0.09
C THR A 36 -4.06 2.02 -0.62
N PHE A 37 -3.56 1.00 0.06
CA PHE A 37 -2.76 -0.04 -0.58
C PHE A 37 -3.67 -1.09 -1.20
N VAL A 38 -3.24 -1.65 -2.32
CA VAL A 38 -3.92 -2.76 -2.99
C VAL A 38 -2.93 -3.89 -3.23
N GLY A 39 -3.30 -5.09 -2.79
CA GLY A 39 -2.45 -6.26 -2.86
C GLY A 39 -3.24 -7.55 -2.96
N THR A 40 -2.57 -8.68 -2.75
CA THR A 40 -3.21 -9.99 -2.73
C THR A 40 -3.02 -10.65 -1.38
N ALA A 41 -3.88 -11.61 -1.03
CA ALA A 41 -3.73 -12.36 0.22
C ALA A 41 -2.44 -13.22 0.28
N ARG A 42 -1.67 -13.31 -0.82
CA ARG A 42 -0.46 -14.16 -0.92
C ARG A 42 0.83 -13.39 -0.65
N GLY A 43 0.84 -12.09 -0.86
CA GLY A 43 2.04 -11.27 -0.72
C GLY A 43 2.29 -10.85 0.72
N ILE A 44 3.53 -10.45 1.02
CA ILE A 44 3.90 -10.05 2.38
C ILE A 44 3.11 -8.83 2.88
N GLU A 45 2.56 -8.03 1.97
CA GLU A 45 1.74 -6.86 2.25
C GLU A 45 0.50 -7.20 3.08
N ALA A 46 -0.08 -8.39 2.88
CA ALA A 46 -1.25 -8.87 3.60
C ALA A 46 -1.01 -9.02 5.11
N ARG A 47 0.26 -9.12 5.53
CA ARG A 47 0.66 -9.12 6.94
C ARG A 47 1.19 -7.77 7.39
N VAL A 48 2.13 -7.20 6.63
CA VAL A 48 2.88 -6.02 7.04
C VAL A 48 2.01 -4.76 7.13
N LEU A 49 1.13 -4.52 6.15
CA LEU A 49 0.35 -3.29 6.11
C LEU A 49 -0.69 -3.21 7.24
N PRO A 50 -1.48 -4.27 7.54
CA PRO A 50 -2.38 -4.24 8.69
C PRO A 50 -1.66 -4.06 10.04
N GLU A 51 -0.48 -4.66 10.22
CA GLU A 51 0.34 -4.48 11.44
C GLU A 51 0.83 -3.02 11.61
N MET A 52 1.03 -2.32 10.50
CA MET A 52 1.36 -0.89 10.47
C MET A 52 0.14 0.03 10.61
N GLY A 53 -1.08 -0.52 10.62
CA GLY A 53 -2.32 0.26 10.64
C GLY A 53 -2.67 0.90 9.28
N GLU A 54 -2.06 0.44 8.19
CA GLU A 54 -2.34 0.93 6.85
C GLU A 54 -3.61 0.32 6.26
N ASN A 55 -4.33 1.10 5.44
CA ASN A 55 -5.50 0.59 4.73
C ASN A 55 -5.05 -0.31 3.56
N LEU A 56 -5.49 -1.57 3.58
CA LEU A 56 -5.20 -2.55 2.53
C LEU A 56 -6.50 -3.15 1.98
N GLU A 57 -6.71 -2.98 0.68
CA GLU A 57 -7.72 -3.71 -0.07
C GLU A 57 -7.10 -4.94 -0.74
N LEU A 58 -7.67 -6.12 -0.46
CA LEU A 58 -7.23 -7.38 -1.03
C LEU A 58 -8.00 -7.67 -2.32
N LEU A 59 -7.28 -7.91 -3.41
CA LEU A 59 -7.86 -8.37 -4.66
C LEU A 59 -7.90 -9.90 -4.71
N GLU A 60 -9.03 -10.45 -5.14
CA GLU A 60 -9.14 -11.83 -5.53
C GLU A 60 -8.57 -11.98 -6.95
N VAL A 61 -7.41 -12.63 -7.06
CA VAL A 61 -6.71 -12.81 -8.33
C VAL A 61 -6.81 -14.26 -8.76
N MET A 62 -7.43 -14.51 -9.91
CA MET A 62 -7.48 -15.84 -10.50
C MET A 62 -6.18 -16.16 -11.26
N PRO A 63 -5.73 -17.41 -11.28
CA PRO A 63 -4.69 -17.83 -12.23
C PRO A 63 -5.15 -17.55 -13.66
N LEU A 64 -4.20 -17.13 -14.51
CA LEU A 64 -4.40 -17.01 -15.96
C LEU A 64 -4.58 -18.39 -16.60
#